data_AF-A0AAV2Q526-F1
#
_entry.id   AF-A0AAV2Q526-F1
#
_cell.length_a   1.000
_cell.length_b   1.000
_cell.length_c   1.000
_cell.angle_alpha   90.00
_cell.angle_beta   90.00
_cell.angle_gamma   90.00
#
_symmetry.space_group_name_H-M   'P 1'
#
loop_
_entity.id
_entity.type
_entity.pdbx_description
1 polymer ?
#
loop_
_entity_poly.entity_id
_entity_poly.type
_entity_poly.pdbx_seq_one_letter_code
_entity_poly.pdbx_strand_id
1 'polypeptide(L)'
;MKGTTAEQILEDFDTFGITLEGEQLLQKCLELCSQYSVTGEQIACCWLGFSNNNGYDNITLENLEHFEREELAKKKKTTSTVKKSDTFPIYDASTIDEFNGNLDEDLLAAYGAKLGTPSSNK
;
A
#
# COMPACT_ATOMS: atom_id res chain seq x y z
N MET A 1 -10.35 21.75 -3.99
CA MET A 1 -9.58 20.56 -4.43
C MET A 1 -8.43 21.10 -5.25
N LYS A 2 -7.17 20.90 -4.84
CA LYS A 2 -6.02 21.35 -5.65
C LYS A 2 -5.95 20.43 -6.86
N GLY A 3 -6.25 20.94 -8.04
CA GLY A 3 -6.00 20.22 -9.28
C GLY A 3 -4.50 20.05 -9.41
N THR A 4 -4.03 18.82 -9.62
CA THR A 4 -2.63 18.53 -9.92
C THR A 4 -2.32 19.17 -11.28
N THR A 5 -1.36 20.10 -11.31
CA THR A 5 -0.93 20.76 -12.55
C THR A 5 0.10 19.89 -13.29
N ALA A 6 0.22 20.09 -14.61
CA ALA A 6 1.15 19.32 -15.45
C ALA A 6 2.61 19.45 -14.98
N GLU A 7 3.00 20.64 -14.52
CA GLU A 7 4.33 20.93 -13.99
C GLU A 7 4.61 20.14 -12.71
N GLN A 8 3.63 20.03 -11.80
CA GLN A 8 3.77 19.22 -10.58
C GLN A 8 3.92 17.73 -10.88
N ILE A 9 3.20 17.20 -11.87
CA ILE A 9 3.35 15.78 -12.27
C ILE A 9 4.76 15.55 -12.79
N LEU A 10 5.28 16.43 -13.63
CA LEU A 10 6.65 16.32 -14.15
C LEU A 10 7.69 16.33 -13.00
N GLU A 11 7.56 17.26 -12.05
CA GLU A 11 8.46 17.38 -10.90
C GLU A 11 8.36 16.16 -9.96
N ASP A 12 7.15 15.67 -9.71
CA ASP A 12 6.92 14.47 -8.90
C ASP A 12 7.57 13.24 -9.56
N PHE A 13 7.40 13.03 -10.87
CA PHE A 13 8.02 11.90 -11.58
C PHE A 13 9.56 12.03 -11.66
N ASP A 14 10.08 13.24 -11.87
CA ASP A 14 11.51 13.52 -11.87
C ASP A 14 12.16 13.24 -10.50
N THR A 15 11.44 13.53 -9.41
CA THR A 15 11.88 13.22 -8.04
C THR A 15 12.14 11.72 -7.83
N PHE A 16 11.41 10.85 -8.54
CA PHE A 16 11.61 9.40 -8.51
C PHE A 16 12.53 8.89 -9.63
N GLY A 17 13.14 9.79 -10.41
CA GLY A 17 14.05 9.45 -11.51
C GLY A 17 13.34 8.88 -12.74
N ILE A 18 12.05 9.15 -12.91
CA ILE A 18 11.26 8.66 -14.06
C ILE A 18 11.13 9.79 -15.08
N THR A 19 11.68 9.59 -16.27
CA THR A 19 11.62 10.58 -17.34
C THR A 19 10.32 10.45 -18.13
N LEU A 20 9.42 11.44 -18.01
CA LEU A 20 8.21 11.56 -18.82
C LEU A 20 8.50 12.27 -20.14
N GLU A 21 8.93 11.51 -21.16
CA GLU A 21 9.17 12.06 -22.49
C GLU A 21 7.87 12.07 -23.33
N GLY A 22 7.14 13.17 -23.28
CA GLY A 22 6.07 13.45 -24.23
C GLY A 22 4.78 14.00 -23.62
N GLU A 23 4.18 14.95 -24.33
CA GLU A 23 2.94 15.61 -23.93
C GLU A 23 1.76 14.62 -23.78
N GLN A 24 1.75 13.55 -24.58
CA GLN A 24 0.71 12.51 -24.51
C GLN A 24 0.77 11.69 -23.23
N LEU A 25 1.97 11.36 -22.73
CA LEU A 25 2.15 10.64 -21.47
C LEU A 25 1.73 11.51 -20.29
N LEU A 26 2.14 12.77 -20.31
CA LEU A 26 1.77 13.75 -19.29
C LEU A 26 0.25 13.95 -19.24
N GLN A 27 -0.39 14.10 -20.40
CA GLN A 27 -1.84 14.22 -20.49
C GLN A 27 -2.56 12.98 -19.93
N LYS A 28 -2.03 11.78 -20.22
CA LYS A 28 -2.59 10.54 -19.68
C LYS A 28 -2.42 10.44 -18.17
N CYS A 29 -1.26 10.80 -17.61
CA CYS A 29 -1.07 10.88 -16.16
C CYS A 29 -2.05 11.87 -15.50
N LEU A 30 -2.29 13.01 -16.13
CA LEU A 30 -3.22 14.03 -15.64
C LEU A 30 -4.68 13.54 -15.66
N GLU A 31 -5.06 12.83 -16.72
CA GLU A 31 -6.34 12.13 -16.82
C GLU A 31 -6.48 11.10 -15.68
N LEU A 32 -5.46 10.27 -15.44
CA LEU A 32 -5.48 9.29 -14.36
C LEU A 32 -5.58 9.94 -12.97
N CYS A 33 -4.85 11.03 -12.72
CA CYS A 33 -4.96 11.81 -11.49
C CYS A 33 -6.40 12.31 -11.27
N SER A 34 -7.04 12.83 -12.32
CA SER A 34 -8.42 13.31 -12.25
C SER A 34 -9.42 12.16 -12.08
N GLN A 35 -9.26 11.06 -12.83
CA GLN A 35 -10.18 9.92 -12.87
C GLN A 35 -10.19 9.14 -11.54
N TYR A 36 -9.03 8.98 -10.92
CA TYR A 36 -8.87 8.21 -9.69
C TYR A 36 -8.71 9.07 -8.44
N SER A 37 -8.77 10.41 -8.56
CA SER A 37 -8.59 11.36 -7.47
C SER A 37 -7.29 11.12 -6.68
N VAL A 38 -6.20 10.88 -7.42
CA VAL A 38 -4.85 10.65 -6.88
C VAL A 38 -3.92 11.83 -7.20
N THR A 39 -2.96 12.10 -6.32
CA THR A 39 -1.94 13.14 -6.54
C THR A 39 -0.85 12.67 -7.51
N GLY A 40 -0.06 13.61 -8.05
CA GLY A 40 1.10 13.33 -8.91
C GLY A 40 2.10 12.40 -8.21
N GLU A 41 2.47 12.74 -6.98
CA GLU A 41 3.31 11.91 -6.11
C GLU A 41 2.78 10.49 -5.93
N GLN A 42 1.47 10.33 -5.68
CA GLN A 42 0.86 9.01 -5.48
C GLN A 42 0.88 8.17 -6.75
N ILE A 43 0.63 8.78 -7.91
CA ILE A 43 0.67 8.05 -9.17
C ILE A 43 2.11 7.67 -9.54
N ALA A 44 3.08 8.55 -9.28
CA ALA A 44 4.50 8.27 -9.50
C ALA A 44 5.00 7.13 -8.58
N CYS A 45 4.65 7.16 -7.29
CA CYS A 45 4.94 6.08 -6.35
C CYS A 45 4.32 4.74 -6.79
N CYS A 46 3.04 4.75 -7.17
CA CYS A 46 2.36 3.54 -7.64
C CYS A 46 2.98 3.01 -8.94
N TRP A 47 3.33 3.90 -9.86
CA TRP A 47 4.04 3.53 -11.09
C TRP A 47 5.41 2.92 -10.80
N LEU A 48 6.17 3.47 -9.85
CA LEU A 48 7.47 2.92 -9.47
C LEU A 48 7.37 1.49 -8.94
N GLY A 49 6.39 1.21 -8.08
CA GLY A 49 6.13 -0.15 -7.60
C GLY A 49 5.70 -1.09 -8.72
N PHE A 50 4.82 -0.63 -9.60
CA PHE A 50 4.32 -1.41 -10.72
C PHE A 50 5.40 -1.73 -11.76
N SER A 51 6.18 -0.74 -12.16
CA SER A 51 7.27 -0.89 -13.13
C SER A 51 8.32 -1.87 -12.63
N ASN A 52 8.72 -1.77 -11.36
CA ASN A 52 9.65 -2.73 -10.74
C ASN A 52 9.09 -4.16 -10.68
N ASN A 53 7.80 -4.33 -10.38
CA ASN A 53 7.18 -5.66 -10.31
C ASN A 53 6.99 -6.32 -11.68
N ASN A 54 6.84 -5.53 -12.75
CA ASN A 54 6.62 -6.02 -14.10
C ASN A 54 7.86 -5.96 -15.01
N GLY A 55 8.99 -5.44 -14.49
CA GLY A 55 10.23 -5.29 -15.26
C GLY A 55 10.16 -4.24 -16.37
N TYR A 56 9.40 -3.16 -16.16
CA TYR A 56 9.34 -2.05 -17.11
C TYR A 56 10.42 -1.02 -16.77
N ASP A 57 11.40 -0.84 -17.68
CA ASP A 57 12.44 0.19 -17.52
C ASP A 57 11.95 1.59 -17.90
N ASN A 58 10.95 1.70 -18.77
CA ASN A 58 10.50 2.97 -19.33
C ASN A 58 8.99 3.15 -19.23
N ILE A 59 8.57 4.41 -19.08
CA ILE A 59 7.18 4.82 -19.13
C ILE A 59 6.72 4.95 -20.58
N THR A 60 5.78 4.11 -20.98
CA THR A 60 5.17 4.11 -22.31
C THR A 60 3.66 4.14 -22.17
N LEU A 61 2.95 4.58 -23.22
CA LEU A 61 1.50 4.68 -23.18
C LEU A 61 0.85 3.31 -22.93
N GLU A 62 1.37 2.26 -23.57
CA GLU A 62 0.89 0.88 -23.40
C GLU A 62 1.07 0.38 -21.96
N ASN A 63 2.23 0.63 -21.36
CA ASN A 63 2.49 0.23 -19.98
C ASN A 63 1.64 1.05 -19.00
N LEU A 64 1.35 2.32 -19.30
CA LEU A 64 0.47 3.17 -18.51
C LEU A 64 -0.99 2.69 -18.53
N GLU A 65 -1.47 2.21 -19.68
CA GLU A 65 -2.79 1.58 -19.78
C GLU A 65 -2.85 0.24 -19.03
N HIS A 66 -1.76 -0.53 -19.06
CA HIS A 66 -1.65 -1.75 -18.26
C HIS A 66 -1.68 -1.43 -16.76
N PHE A 67 -0.95 -0.41 -16.34
CA PHE A 67 -0.97 0.13 -14.98
C PHE A 67 -2.37 0.57 -14.54
N GLU A 68 -3.12 1.28 -15.39
CA GLU A 68 -4.50 1.69 -15.09
C GLU A 68 -5.40 0.48 -14.79
N ARG A 69 -5.32 -0.57 -15.62
CA ARG A 69 -6.13 -1.79 -15.48
C ARG A 69 -5.75 -2.60 -14.24
N GLU A 70 -4.47 -2.72 -13.95
CA GLU A 70 -3.97 -3.58 -12.88
C GLU A 70 -3.97 -2.91 -11.51
N GLU A 71 -3.58 -1.65 -11.40
CA GLU A 71 -3.36 -1.00 -10.09
C GLU A 71 -4.49 -0.04 -9.72
N LEU A 72 -4.91 0.81 -10.66
CA LEU A 72 -5.87 1.87 -10.37
C LEU A 72 -7.33 1.36 -10.37
N ALA A 73 -7.67 0.41 -11.26
CA ALA A 73 -9.00 -0.20 -11.27
C ALA A 73 -9.31 -0.98 -9.97
N LYS A 74 -8.29 -1.54 -9.30
CA LYS A 74 -8.44 -2.23 -8.01
C LYS A 74 -8.73 -1.22 -6.89
N LYS A 75 -8.07 -0.06 -6.88
CA LYS A 75 -8.30 1.02 -5.89
C LYS A 75 -9.73 1.58 -5.89
N LYS A 76 -10.40 1.63 -7.04
CA LYS A 76 -11.82 2.04 -7.12
C LYS A 76 -12.77 1.08 -6.39
N LYS A 77 -12.38 -0.19 -6.23
CA LYS A 77 -13.15 -1.21 -5.48
C LYS A 77 -12.84 -1.24 -3.99
N THR A 78 -11.68 -0.75 -3.56
CA THR A 78 -11.24 -0.82 -2.17
C THR A 78 -11.69 0.39 -1.36
N THR A 79 -12.98 0.69 -1.34
CA THR A 79 -13.61 1.16 -0.10
C THR A 79 -13.99 -0.07 0.72
N SER A 80 -13.02 -0.95 0.97
CA SER A 80 -13.22 -2.13 1.79
C SER A 80 -13.20 -1.66 3.23
N THR A 81 -14.37 -1.60 3.85
CA THR A 81 -14.56 -1.50 5.29
C THR A 81 -13.46 -2.29 5.99
N VAL A 82 -12.62 -1.60 6.78
CA VAL A 82 -11.65 -2.25 7.68
C VAL A 82 -12.46 -3.21 8.53
N LYS A 83 -12.38 -4.52 8.23
CA LYS A 83 -12.88 -5.54 9.13
C LYS A 83 -11.98 -5.42 10.35
N LYS A 84 -12.57 -5.00 11.47
CA LYS A 84 -11.91 -5.02 12.78
C LYS A 84 -11.36 -6.44 12.96
N SER A 85 -10.05 -6.60 12.77
CA SER A 85 -9.34 -7.81 13.16
C SER A 85 -9.45 -7.92 14.67
N ASP A 86 -9.59 -9.16 15.14
CA ASP A 86 -9.63 -9.54 16.55
C ASP A 86 -8.81 -8.61 17.45
N THR A 87 -9.51 -7.95 18.36
CA THR A 87 -8.94 -7.02 19.33
C THR A 87 -7.92 -7.77 20.18
N PHE A 88 -6.65 -7.34 20.12
CA PHE A 88 -5.66 -7.76 21.09
C PHE A 88 -6.06 -7.23 22.48
N PRO A 89 -5.88 -8.02 23.55
CA PRO A 89 -6.16 -7.56 24.90
C PRO A 89 -5.32 -6.31 25.21
N ILE A 90 -5.99 -5.23 25.64
CA ILE A 90 -5.35 -4.00 26.09
C ILE A 90 -5.16 -4.13 27.60
N TYR A 91 -3.90 -4.15 28.05
CA TYR A 91 -3.55 -4.19 29.46
C TYR A 91 -3.35 -2.77 29.99
N ASP A 92 -3.92 -2.48 31.16
CA ASP A 92 -3.79 -1.21 31.88
C ASP A 92 -3.22 -1.43 33.30
N ALA A 93 -3.02 -0.34 34.05
CA ALA A 93 -2.47 -0.42 35.40
C ALA A 93 -3.35 -1.21 36.40
N SER A 94 -4.62 -1.41 36.07
CA SER A 94 -5.62 -2.13 36.86
C SER A 94 -5.57 -3.64 36.62
N THR A 95 -5.00 -4.09 35.49
CA THR A 95 -4.92 -5.50 35.09
C THR A 95 -3.64 -6.20 35.56
N ILE A 96 -2.77 -5.49 36.29
CA ILE A 96 -1.46 -5.97 36.76
C ILE A 96 -1.58 -7.12 37.78
N ASP A 97 -2.66 -7.19 38.56
CA ASP A 97 -2.82 -8.23 39.60
C ASP A 97 -3.05 -9.63 39.01
N GLU A 98 -3.54 -9.71 37.76
CA GLU A 98 -3.79 -10.97 37.04
C GLU A 98 -2.51 -11.58 36.42
N PHE A 99 -1.34 -10.95 36.57
CA PHE A 99 -0.10 -11.30 35.86
C PHE A 99 0.71 -12.49 36.43
N ASN A 100 0.33 -13.08 37.56
CA ASN A 100 1.28 -13.87 38.36
C ASN A 100 1.39 -15.38 38.04
N GLY A 101 1.10 -15.85 36.81
CA GLY A 101 1.24 -17.29 36.55
C GLY A 101 1.21 -17.86 35.13
N ASN A 102 0.88 -17.10 34.07
CA ASN A 102 0.76 -17.68 32.71
C ASN A 102 1.25 -16.76 31.58
N LEU A 103 2.01 -15.70 31.91
CA LEU A 103 2.29 -14.64 30.95
C LEU A 103 3.28 -15.04 29.86
N ASP A 104 4.21 -15.97 30.11
CA ASP A 104 5.29 -16.24 29.16
C ASP A 104 4.78 -16.85 27.84
N GLU A 105 3.73 -17.68 27.88
CA GLU A 105 3.12 -18.25 26.67
C GLU A 105 2.21 -17.25 25.94
N ASP A 106 1.41 -16.48 26.67
CA ASP A 106 0.49 -15.47 26.09
C ASP A 106 1.25 -14.24 25.53
N LEU A 107 2.31 -13.81 26.21
CA LEU A 107 3.18 -12.72 25.73
C LEU A 107 3.88 -13.13 24.43
N LEU A 108 4.36 -14.37 24.34
CA LEU A 108 5.02 -14.87 23.14
C LEU A 108 4.04 -14.97 21.96
N ALA A 109 2.79 -15.37 22.23
CA ALA A 109 1.71 -15.39 21.23
C ALA A 109 1.32 -13.97 20.74
N ALA A 110 1.36 -12.96 21.61
CA ALA A 110 1.06 -11.58 21.25
C ALA A 110 2.07 -10.97 20.26
N TYR A 111 3.32 -11.46 20.22
CA TYR A 111 4.32 -11.12 19.20
C TYR A 111 4.26 -12.02 17.95
N GLY A 112 3.23 -12.86 17.82
CA GLY A 112 2.98 -13.68 16.63
C GLY A 112 3.70 -15.03 16.61
N ALA A 113 4.27 -15.48 17.73
CA ALA A 113 4.86 -16.81 17.82
C ALA A 113 3.76 -17.88 17.93
N LYS A 114 3.80 -18.87 17.03
CA LYS A 114 2.90 -20.03 17.08
C LYS A 114 3.50 -21.06 18.02
N LEU A 115 2.92 -21.27 19.19
CA LEU A 115 3.33 -22.34 20.10
C LEU A 115 2.99 -23.69 19.47
N GLY A 116 4.01 -24.46 19.11
CA GLY A 116 3.84 -25.84 18.68
C GLY A 116 3.43 -26.68 19.88
N THR A 117 2.23 -27.28 19.83
CA THR A 117 1.81 -28.21 20.88
C THR A 117 2.66 -29.48 20.82
N PRO A 118 3.23 -29.96 21.94
CA PRO A 118 3.90 -31.25 21.94
C PRO A 118 2.83 -32.35 21.77
N SER A 119 2.90 -33.06 20.64
CA SER A 119 2.10 -34.25 20.36
C SER A 119 2.39 -35.32 21.41
N SER A 120 1.45 -35.55 22.33
CA SER A 120 1.51 -36.64 23.29
C SER A 120 1.36 -37.97 22.56
N ASN A 121 2.47 -38.67 22.29
CA ASN A 121 2.44 -40.04 21.80
C ASN A 121 2.09 -40.99 22.94
N LYS A 122 1.00 -41.74 22.74
CA LYS A 122 0.47 -42.78 23.63
C LYS A 122 1.16 -44.12 23.35
#